data_AF-A0A0P1EJB1-F1
#
_entry.id   AF-A0A0P1EJB1-F1
#
_cell.length_a   1.000
_cell.length_b   1.000
_cell.length_c   1.000
_cell.angle_alpha   90.00
_cell.angle_beta   90.00
_cell.angle_gamma   90.00
#
_symmetry.space_group_name_H-M   'P 1'
#
loop_
_entity.id
_entity.type
_entity.pdbx_description
1 polymer ?
#
loop_
_entity_poly.entity_id
_entity_poly.type
_entity_poly.pdbx_seq_one_letter_code
_entity_poly.pdbx_strand_id
1 'polypeptide(L)' 'MANVFNDDRVYFPEDPEMQLLGNREKLAQWRHRMCGPAFIRIGRRIAYHGADLNAWLAARRTDPNNEAA' A
#
# COMPACT_ATOMS: atom_id res chain seq x y z
N MET A 1 8.28 9.07 -11.11
CA MET A 1 6.95 9.11 -10.45
C MET A 1 7.14 9.78 -9.10
N ALA A 2 6.20 10.59 -8.61
CA ALA A 2 6.29 11.08 -7.24
C ALA A 2 5.99 9.92 -6.28
N ASN A 3 6.97 9.53 -5.48
CA ASN A 3 6.82 8.48 -4.48
C ASN A 3 6.04 9.04 -3.30
N VAL A 4 4.90 8.40 -2.99
CA VAL A 4 4.02 8.81 -1.88
C VAL A 4 4.61 8.37 -0.55
N PHE A 5 5.28 7.22 -0.55
CA PHE A 5 6.00 6.66 0.59
C PHE A 5 7.51 6.74 0.36
N ASN A 6 8.30 6.80 1.43
CA ASN A 6 9.76 6.68 1.33
C ASN A 6 10.12 5.22 1.06
N ASP A 7 10.84 4.98 -0.04
CA ASP A 7 11.17 3.65 -0.56
C ASP A 7 11.86 2.76 0.48
N ASP A 8 12.83 3.31 1.21
CA ASP A 8 13.68 2.60 2.18
C ASP A 8 13.03 2.44 3.56
N ARG A 9 11.84 3.02 3.77
CA ARG A 9 11.12 2.97 5.04
C ARG A 9 10.15 1.81 5.09
N VAL A 10 10.07 1.18 6.26
CA VAL A 10 9.03 0.23 6.62
C VAL A 10 7.90 0.95 7.37
N TYR A 11 6.66 0.67 6.95
CA TYR A 11 5.43 1.20 7.50
C TYR A 11 4.60 0.09 8.15
N PHE A 12 3.99 0.39 9.28
CA PHE A 12 3.07 -0.47 10.01
C PHE A 12 1.65 0.08 9.86
N PRO A 13 0.60 -0.76 9.93
CA PRO A 13 -0.79 -0.30 9.84
C PRO A 13 -1.20 0.80 10.84
N GLU A 14 -0.43 0.97 11.91
CA GLU A 14 -0.61 2.00 12.94
C GLU A 14 0.03 3.34 12.60
N ASP A 15 0.95 3.40 11.63
CA ASP A 15 1.57 4.65 11.18
C ASP A 15 0.52 5.58 10.56
N PRO A 16 0.60 6.90 10.83
CA PRO A 16 -0.36 7.86 10.32
C PRO A 16 -0.33 7.92 8.78
N GLU A 17 0.82 7.72 8.14
CA GLU A 17 0.92 7.67 6.67
C GLU A 17 0.07 6.54 6.06
N MET A 18 -0.18 5.46 6.80
CA MET A 18 -0.98 4.34 6.28
C MET A 18 -2.47 4.66 6.17
N GLN A 19 -2.94 5.71 6.86
CA GLN A 19 -4.34 6.16 6.75
C GLN A 19 -4.71 6.57 5.33
N LEU A 20 -3.74 6.92 4.48
CA LEU A 20 -3.96 7.24 3.07
C LEU A 20 -4.59 6.07 2.29
N LEU A 21 -4.19 4.82 2.60
CA LEU A 21 -4.76 3.63 1.96
C LEU A 21 -6.12 3.25 2.59
N GLY A 22 -6.25 3.56 3.88
CA GLY A 22 -7.46 3.47 4.67
C GLY A 22 -7.17 3.05 6.11
N ASN A 23 -8.24 2.78 6.85
CA ASN A 23 -8.11 2.37 8.24
C ASN A 23 -7.48 0.97 8.39
N ARG A 24 -7.07 0.63 9.62
CA ARG A 24 -6.44 -0.65 9.96
C ARG A 24 -7.31 -1.86 9.60
N GLU A 25 -8.63 -1.72 9.75
CA GLU A 25 -9.60 -2.77 9.43
C GLU A 25 -9.65 -3.06 7.94
N LYS A 26 -9.67 -2.03 7.10
CA LYS A 26 -9.62 -2.16 5.64
C LYS A 26 -8.32 -2.84 5.20
N LEU A 27 -7.19 -2.45 5.78
CA LEU A 27 -5.90 -3.10 5.51
C LEU A 27 -5.90 -4.57 5.97
N ALA A 28 -6.56 -4.90 7.08
CA ALA A 28 -6.72 -6.28 7.53
C ALA A 28 -7.60 -7.12 6.59
N GLN A 29 -8.73 -6.56 6.14
CA GLN A 29 -9.60 -7.20 5.15
C GLN A 29 -8.87 -7.45 3.83
N TRP A 30 -8.06 -6.49 3.38
CA TRP A 30 -7.24 -6.62 2.18
C TRP A 30 -6.28 -7.80 2.28
N ARG A 31 -5.52 -7.90 3.37
CA ARG A 31 -4.62 -9.04 3.60
C ARG A 31 -5.36 -10.37 3.68
N HIS A 32 -6.52 -10.41 4.33
CA HIS A 32 -7.33 -11.62 4.40
C HIS A 32 -7.80 -12.08 3.01
N ARG A 33 -8.14 -11.14 2.14
CA ARG A 33 -8.57 -11.39 0.75
C ARG A 33 -7.39 -11.48 -0.23
N MET A 34 -6.15 -11.46 0.25
CA MET A 34 -4.94 -11.43 -0.57
C MET A 34 -4.98 -10.34 -1.67
N CYS A 35 -5.52 -9.18 -1.32
CA CYS A 35 -5.55 -8.00 -2.17
C CYS A 35 -4.84 -6.83 -1.49
N GLY A 36 -4.47 -5.80 -2.27
CA GLY A 36 -3.73 -4.65 -1.75
C GLY A 36 -2.21 -4.76 -1.96
N PRO A 37 -1.43 -3.86 -1.35
CA PRO A 37 0.01 -3.84 -1.47
C PRO A 37 0.65 -5.07 -0.81
N ALA A 38 1.85 -5.42 -1.29
CA ALA A 38 2.63 -6.50 -0.68
C ALA A 38 2.94 -6.17 0.78
N PHE A 39 2.90 -7.19 1.64
CA PHE A 39 3.09 -7.06 3.07
C PHE A 39 4.11 -8.07 3.57
N ILE A 40 4.85 -7.67 4.61
CA ILE A 40 5.82 -8.50 5.30
C ILE A 40 5.22 -8.93 6.62
N ARG A 41 5.23 -10.23 6.90
CA ARG A 41 4.79 -10.78 8.18
C ARG A 41 5.98 -10.91 9.13
N ILE A 42 5.97 -10.13 10.21
CA ILE A 42 7.02 -10.13 11.24
C ILE A 42 6.42 -10.67 12.54
N GLY A 43 6.34 -11.99 12.64
CA GLY A 43 5.63 -12.67 13.73
C GLY A 43 4.14 -12.32 13.73
N ARG A 44 3.69 -11.60 14.77
CA ARG A 44 2.30 -11.09 14.89
C ARG A 44 2.12 -9.71 14.25
N ARG A 45 3.20 -9.03 13.87
CA ARG A 45 3.16 -7.71 13.24
C ARG A 45 3.08 -7.83 11.72
N ILE A 46 2.47 -6.84 11.10
CA ILE A 46 2.39 -6.68 9.67
C ILE A 46 3.10 -5.38 9.33
N ALA A 47 3.96 -5.44 8.32
CA ALA A 47 4.72 -4.31 7.82
C ALA A 47 4.55 -4.19 6.30
N TYR A 48 4.83 -3.01 5.78
CA TYR A 48 4.80 -2.66 4.37
C TYR A 48 6.10 -1.94 4.02
N HIS A 49 6.77 -2.38 2.96
CA HIS A 49 7.91 -1.64 2.45
C HIS A 49 7.43 -0.46 1.61
N GLY A 50 8.03 0.72 1.76
CA GLY A 50 7.63 1.90 1.00
C GLY A 50 7.70 1.69 -0.51
N ALA A 51 8.71 0.95 -0.98
CA ALA A 51 8.83 0.54 -2.37
C ALA A 51 7.60 -0.25 -2.87
N ASP A 52 7.15 -1.24 -2.10
CA ASP A 52 5.99 -2.07 -2.45
C ASP A 52 4.70 -1.27 -2.45
N LEU A 53 4.56 -0.33 -1.50
CA LEU A 53 3.41 0.59 -1.44
C LEU A 53 3.35 1.47 -2.69
N ASN A 54 4.48 2.08 -3.06
CA ASN A 54 4.57 2.92 -4.25
C ASN A 54 4.34 2.11 -5.54
N ALA A 55 4.92 0.91 -5.64
CA ALA A 55 4.75 0.02 -6.78
C ALA A 55 3.27 -0.39 -6.95
N TRP A 56 2.59 -0.70 -5.84
CA TRP A 56 1.17 -1.02 -5.85
C TRP A 56 0.30 0.16 -6.27
N LEU A 57 0.59 1.36 -5.78
CA LEU A 57 -0.09 2.60 -6.20
C LEU A 57 0.12 2.88 -7.68
N ALA A 58 1.36 2.73 -8.17
CA ALA A 58 1.69 2.94 -9.57
C ALA A 58 0.95 1.97 -10.49
N ALA A 59 0.85 0.68 -10.12
CA ALA A 59 0.14 -0.34 -10.89
C ALA A 59 -1.39 -0.13 -10.94
N ARG A 60 -1.95 0.64 -10.00
CA ARG A 60 -3.38 0.96 -9.90
C ARG A 60 -3.71 2.39 -10.28
N ARG A 61 -2.75 3.14 -10.79
CA ARG A 61 -2.98 4.49 -11.29
C ARG A 61 -3.77 4.40 -12.59
N THR A 62 -5.00 4.91 -12.57
CA THR A 62 -5.78 5.17 -13.79
C THR A 62 -5.42 6.56 -14.30
N ASP A 63 -4.96 6.65 -15.54
CA ASP A 63 -4.77 7.95 -16.19
C ASP A 63 -6.04 8.32 -16.97
N PRO A 64 -6.74 9.41 -16.60
CA PRO A 64 -8.03 9.75 -17.19
C PRO A 64 -7.94 10.17 -18.66
N ASN A 65 -6.74 10.47 -19.18
CA ASN A 65 -6.52 10.80 -20.59
C ASN A 65 -6.00 9.62 -21.42
N ASN A 66 -5.78 8.46 -20.79
CA ASN A 66 -5.32 7.24 -21.45
C ASN A 66 -6.46 6.21 -21.62
N GLU A 67 -7.71 6.65 -21.50
CA GLU A 67 -8.87 5.81 -21.78
C GLU A 67 -8.99 5.66 -23.31
N ALA A 68 -8.37 4.61 -23.86
CA ALA A 68 -8.80 4.09 -25.14
C ALA A 68 -10.27 3.67 -24.99
N ALA A 69 -11.11 4.26 -25.83
CA ALA A 69 -12.56 4.10 -25.93
C ALA A 69 -13.09 2.66 -25.79
#